data_AF-A0A1J0VL28-F1
#
_entry.id   AF-A0A1J0VL28-F1
#
_cell.length_a   1.000
_cell.length_b   1.000
_cell.length_c   1.000
_cell.angle_alpha   90.00
_cell.angle_beta   90.00
_cell.angle_gamma   90.00
#
_symmetry.space_group_name_H-M   'P 1'
#
loop_
_entity.id
_entity.type
_entity.pdbx_description
1 polymer ?
#
loop_
_entity_poly.entity_id
_entity_poly.type
_entity_poly.pdbx_seq_one_letter_code
_entity_poly.pdbx_strand_id
1 'polypeptide(L)'
;MTTTAELKALQAPVKQRYRDDPAAAITALRADGSFADLGITCTVRTFAGPVRAGLHRATGGDGTDACSGDMLLEAIVACAGVTCRSVATALGLPITAATRPRSA
;
A
#
# COMPACT_ATOMS: atom_id res chain seq x y z
N MET A 1 -14.04 15.11 4.58
CA MET A 1 -13.04 14.95 3.49
C MET A 1 -11.93 15.95 3.79
N THR A 2 -10.67 15.52 3.83
CA THR A 2 -9.55 16.42 4.17
C THR A 2 -9.46 17.57 3.18
N THR A 3 -9.44 18.80 3.68
CA THR A 3 -9.31 20.02 2.89
C THR A 3 -7.85 20.30 2.53
N THR A 4 -7.63 21.16 1.54
CA THR A 4 -6.28 21.62 1.17
C THR A 4 -5.55 22.26 2.35
N ALA A 5 -6.26 23.09 3.15
CA ALA A 5 -5.69 23.76 4.31
C ALA A 5 -5.28 22.75 5.40
N GLU A 6 -6.13 21.79 5.72
CA GLU A 6 -5.85 20.72 6.68
C GLU A 6 -4.64 19.88 6.26
N LEU A 7 -4.57 19.47 4.98
CA LEU A 7 -3.44 18.67 4.50
C LEU A 7 -2.12 19.45 4.53
N LYS A 8 -2.15 20.74 4.16
CA LYS A 8 -0.96 21.62 4.25
C LYS A 8 -0.50 21.79 5.69
N ALA A 9 -1.43 21.98 6.63
CA ALA A 9 -1.13 22.07 8.05
C ALA A 9 -0.47 20.79 8.60
N LEU A 10 -1.01 19.62 8.25
CA LEU A 10 -0.42 18.31 8.63
C LEU A 10 1.00 18.11 8.08
N GLN A 11 1.26 18.53 6.84
CA GLN A 11 2.54 18.29 6.17
C GLN A 11 3.61 19.33 6.47
N ALA A 12 3.24 20.56 6.87
CA ALA A 12 4.18 21.64 7.13
C ALA A 12 5.34 21.26 8.08
N PRO A 13 5.11 20.65 9.27
CA PRO A 13 6.20 20.32 10.18
C PRO A 13 7.13 19.25 9.61
N VAL A 14 6.59 18.24 8.93
CA VAL A 14 7.39 17.16 8.32
C VAL A 14 8.22 17.68 7.15
N LYS A 15 7.64 18.54 6.30
CA LYS A 15 8.37 19.21 5.20
C LYS A 15 9.48 20.10 5.70
N GLN A 16 9.28 20.80 6.83
CA GLN A 16 10.32 21.62 7.43
C GLN A 16 11.45 20.74 7.94
N ARG A 17 11.13 19.67 8.69
CA ARG A 17 12.12 18.70 9.17
C ARG A 17 12.96 18.13 8.03
N TYR A 18 12.37 17.73 6.90
CA TYR A 18 13.12 17.17 5.78
C TYR A 18 13.98 18.21 5.04
N ARG A 19 13.66 19.50 5.14
CA ARG A 19 14.52 20.58 4.63
C ARG A 19 15.74 20.80 5.52
N ASP A 20 15.52 20.78 6.84
CA ASP A 20 16.57 21.02 7.82
C ASP A 20 17.48 19.80 7.99
N ASP A 21 16.91 18.59 7.89
CA ASP A 21 17.58 17.29 7.96
C ASP A 21 17.02 16.33 6.90
N PRO A 22 17.64 16.25 5.70
CA PRO A 22 17.22 15.32 4.65
C PRO A 22 17.34 13.84 5.03
N ALA A 23 18.26 13.48 5.93
CA ALA A 23 18.43 12.08 6.34
C ALA A 23 17.21 11.57 7.12
N ALA A 24 16.48 12.46 7.79
CA ALA A 24 15.22 12.12 8.45
C ALA A 24 14.10 11.66 7.50
N ALA A 25 14.22 11.88 6.18
CA ALA A 25 13.26 11.39 5.20
C ALA A 25 13.46 9.91 4.83
N ILE A 26 14.58 9.30 5.22
CA ILE A 26 14.88 7.89 4.93
C ILE A 26 14.19 7.01 5.99
N THR A 27 13.19 6.23 5.56
CA THR A 27 12.48 5.29 6.44
C THR A 27 12.58 3.86 5.91
N ALA A 28 12.86 2.91 6.80
CA ALA A 28 12.94 1.50 6.45
C ALA A 28 11.54 0.85 6.53
N LEU A 29 11.15 0.14 5.48
CA LEU A 29 9.96 -0.70 5.48
C LEU A 29 10.36 -2.14 5.84
N ARG A 30 9.48 -2.85 6.54
CA ARG A 30 9.69 -4.24 6.97
C ARG A 30 8.42 -5.06 6.77
N ALA A 31 8.61 -6.34 6.48
CA ALA A 31 7.57 -7.36 6.46
C ALA A 31 8.18 -8.65 7.02
N ASP A 32 7.38 -9.42 7.73
CA ASP A 32 7.80 -10.68 8.35
C ASP A 32 6.89 -11.82 7.89
N GLY A 33 7.51 -12.96 7.62
CA GLY A 33 6.83 -14.21 7.26
C GLY A 33 7.29 -15.36 8.14
N SER A 34 6.45 -16.38 8.25
CA SER A 34 6.78 -17.62 8.97
C SER A 34 6.12 -18.82 8.30
N PHE A 35 6.67 -20.01 8.52
CA PHE A 35 6.09 -21.27 8.07
C PHE A 35 5.23 -21.89 9.18
N ALA A 36 4.28 -21.11 9.69
CA ALA A 36 3.44 -21.52 10.82
C ALA A 36 2.35 -22.55 10.41
N ASP A 37 1.94 -22.49 9.15
CA ASP A 37 0.87 -23.32 8.58
C ASP A 37 1.43 -24.55 7.82
N LEU A 38 0.61 -25.60 7.73
CA LEU A 38 0.93 -26.79 6.94
C LEU A 38 0.83 -26.53 5.43
N GLY A 39 1.75 -27.12 4.67
CA GLY A 39 1.79 -27.09 3.22
C GLY A 39 2.90 -26.20 2.65
N ILE A 40 2.85 -25.94 1.34
CA ILE A 40 3.78 -25.03 0.66
C ILE A 40 3.22 -23.60 0.80
N THR A 41 3.37 -23.04 2.00
CA THR A 41 2.77 -21.75 2.38
C THR A 41 3.70 -20.89 3.22
N CYS A 42 3.51 -19.58 3.17
CA CYS A 42 4.16 -18.59 4.04
C CYS A 42 3.10 -17.69 4.67
N THR A 43 3.04 -17.67 6.00
CA THR A 43 2.14 -16.82 6.78
C THR A 43 2.80 -15.45 6.98
N VAL A 44 2.29 -14.43 6.30
CA VAL A 44 2.82 -13.06 6.31
C VAL A 44 2.05 -12.22 7.32
N ARG A 45 2.75 -11.50 8.20
CA ARG A 45 2.10 -10.53 9.10
C ARG A 45 1.75 -9.27 8.31
N THR A 46 0.46 -8.96 8.20
CA THR A 46 -0.02 -7.73 7.55
C THR A 46 -0.71 -6.81 8.55
N PHE A 47 -1.00 -5.57 8.14
CA PHE A 47 -1.73 -4.60 8.96
C PHE A 47 -3.14 -5.09 9.34
N ALA A 48 -3.81 -5.83 8.46
CA ALA A 48 -5.15 -6.36 8.68
C ALA A 48 -5.17 -7.71 9.44
N GLY A 49 -3.99 -8.29 9.71
CA GLY A 49 -3.83 -9.60 10.35
C GLY A 49 -2.88 -10.52 9.57
N PRO A 50 -2.59 -11.72 10.09
CA PRO A 50 -1.82 -12.73 9.38
C PRO A 50 -2.53 -13.16 8.09
N VAL A 51 -1.79 -13.25 6.99
CA VAL A 51 -2.29 -13.73 5.69
C VAL A 51 -1.46 -14.94 5.27
N ARG A 52 -2.14 -16.04 4.99
CA ARG A 52 -1.51 -17.25 4.47
C ARG A 52 -1.36 -17.13 2.95
N ALA A 53 -0.12 -17.06 2.48
CA ALA A 53 0.21 -17.01 1.06
C ALA A 53 0.69 -18.38 0.57
N GLY A 54 0.30 -18.74 -0.65
CA GLY A 54 0.58 -20.06 -1.22
C GLY A 54 0.92 -19.99 -2.71
N LEU A 55 0.96 -21.17 -3.35
CA LEU A 55 1.26 -21.26 -4.77
C LEU A 55 0.15 -20.63 -5.62
N HIS A 56 0.53 -19.95 -6.69
CA HIS A 56 -0.41 -19.49 -7.69
C HIS A 56 -1.01 -20.67 -8.47
N ARG A 57 -2.23 -20.54 -8.99
CA ARG A 57 -2.89 -21.60 -9.78
C ARG A 57 -2.05 -22.07 -10.97
N ALA A 58 -1.39 -21.13 -11.65
CA ALA A 58 -0.50 -21.42 -12.78
C ALA A 58 0.75 -22.23 -12.39
N THR A 59 1.06 -22.33 -11.10
CA THR A 59 2.18 -23.11 -10.56
C THR A 59 1.70 -24.27 -9.68
N GLY A 60 0.44 -24.70 -9.83
CA GLY A 60 -0.11 -25.87 -9.14
C GLY A 60 -0.84 -25.58 -7.81
N GLY A 61 -1.12 -24.32 -7.48
CA GLY A 61 -1.97 -23.98 -6.33
C GLY A 61 -3.46 -24.23 -6.58
N ASP A 62 -4.22 -24.53 -5.53
CA ASP A 62 -5.68 -24.70 -5.59
C ASP A 62 -6.45 -23.37 -5.47
N GLY A 63 -5.72 -22.27 -5.24
CA GLY A 63 -6.19 -20.91 -5.08
C GLY A 63 -7.07 -20.68 -3.84
N THR A 64 -6.87 -21.47 -2.79
CA THR A 64 -7.40 -21.21 -1.45
C THR A 64 -6.55 -20.20 -0.68
N ASP A 65 -5.22 -20.25 -0.87
CA ASP A 65 -4.26 -19.35 -0.27
C ASP A 65 -4.07 -18.06 -1.08
N ALA A 66 -3.64 -16.99 -0.40
CA ALA A 66 -3.40 -15.70 -1.04
C ALA A 66 -2.23 -15.80 -2.04
N CYS A 67 -2.40 -15.12 -3.19
CA CYS A 67 -1.35 -14.98 -4.18
C CYS A 67 -0.46 -13.78 -3.83
N SER A 68 0.85 -14.01 -3.69
CA SER A 68 1.81 -12.93 -3.42
C SER A 68 1.86 -11.87 -4.54
N GLY A 69 1.55 -12.27 -5.78
CA GLY A 69 1.42 -11.35 -6.92
C GLY A 69 0.23 -10.40 -6.76
N ASP A 70 -0.95 -10.91 -6.36
CA ASP A 70 -2.13 -10.08 -6.12
C ASP A 70 -1.89 -9.15 -4.94
N MET A 71 -1.31 -9.65 -3.84
CA MET A 71 -0.94 -8.85 -2.67
C MET A 71 0.00 -7.68 -3.05
N LEU A 72 0.98 -7.93 -3.92
CA LEU A 72 1.88 -6.89 -4.42
C LEU A 72 1.11 -5.83 -5.24
N LEU A 73 0.21 -6.27 -6.13
CA LEU A 73 -0.59 -5.36 -6.95
C LEU A 73 -1.54 -4.52 -6.10
N GLU A 74 -2.17 -5.12 -5.08
CA GLU A 74 -3.01 -4.42 -4.11
C GLU A 74 -2.22 -3.33 -3.37
N ALA A 75 -1.01 -3.64 -2.89
CA ALA A 75 -0.13 -2.68 -2.24
C ALA A 75 0.26 -1.52 -3.17
N ILE A 76 0.57 -1.82 -4.44
CA ILE A 76 0.88 -0.81 -5.46
C ILE A 76 -0.33 0.10 -5.72
N VAL A 77 -1.52 -0.47 -5.91
CA VAL A 77 -2.75 0.29 -6.15
C VAL A 77 -3.07 1.19 -4.95
N ALA A 78 -2.92 0.69 -3.73
CA ALA A 78 -3.10 1.48 -2.51
C ALA A 78 -2.11 2.67 -2.45
N CYS A 79 -0.83 2.41 -2.71
CA CYS A 79 0.22 3.43 -2.69
C CYS A 79 -0.03 4.54 -3.72
N ALA A 80 -0.31 4.16 -4.97
CA ALA A 80 -0.62 5.10 -6.04
C ALA A 80 -1.91 5.88 -5.76
N GLY A 81 -2.96 5.20 -5.30
CA GLY A 81 -4.26 5.82 -5.00
C GLY A 81 -4.16 6.89 -3.91
N VAL A 82 -3.48 6.61 -2.80
CA VAL A 82 -3.26 7.57 -1.72
C VAL A 82 -2.43 8.76 -2.20
N THR A 83 -1.36 8.50 -2.97
CA THR A 83 -0.52 9.57 -3.54
C THR A 83 -1.32 10.50 -4.44
N CYS A 84 -2.06 9.95 -5.40
CA CYS A 84 -2.91 10.72 -6.30
C CYS A 84 -3.95 11.56 -5.53
N ARG A 85 -4.63 10.96 -4.54
CA ARG A 85 -5.61 11.68 -3.71
C ARG A 85 -4.97 12.80 -2.90
N SER A 86 -3.81 12.55 -2.29
CA SER A 86 -3.05 13.56 -1.55
C SER A 86 -2.65 14.75 -2.43
N VAL A 87 -2.09 14.49 -3.62
CA VAL A 87 -1.69 15.55 -4.56
C VAL A 87 -2.91 16.34 -5.04
N ALA A 88 -3.98 15.66 -5.45
CA ALA A 88 -5.21 16.32 -5.88
C ALA A 88 -5.78 17.23 -4.78
N THR A 89 -5.84 16.74 -3.53
CA THR A 89 -6.27 17.54 -2.38
C THR A 89 -5.35 18.75 -2.13
N ALA A 90 -4.02 18.59 -2.24
CA ALA A 90 -3.08 19.70 -2.05
C ALA A 90 -3.21 20.79 -3.12
N LEU A 91 -3.60 20.41 -4.34
CA LEU A 91 -3.83 21.31 -5.48
C LEU A 91 -5.27 21.83 -5.56
N GLY A 92 -6.18 21.39 -4.69
CA GLY A 92 -7.59 21.77 -4.75
C GLY A 92 -8.36 21.17 -5.93
N LEU A 93 -7.85 20.07 -6.50
CA LEU A 93 -8.48 19.38 -7.63
C LEU A 93 -9.55 18.40 -7.14
N PRO A 94 -10.82 18.54 -7.56
CA PRO A 94 -11.87 17.61 -7.18
C PRO A 94 -11.72 16.29 -7.96
N ILE A 95 -11.44 15.19 -7.24
CA ILE A 95 -11.47 13.83 -7.80
C ILE A 95 -12.44 12.95 -7.02
N THR A 96 -13.27 12.20 -7.74
CA THR A 96 -14.38 11.43 -7.16
C THR A 96 -14.20 9.92 -7.25
N ALA A 97 -13.40 9.43 -8.20
CA ALA A 97 -13.20 8.01 -8.42
C ALA A 97 -11.77 7.68 -8.87
N ALA A 98 -11.32 6.48 -8.50
CA ALA A 98 -10.11 5.84 -9.02
C ALA A 98 -10.52 4.46 -9.54
N THR A 99 -10.88 4.38 -10.82
CA THR A 99 -11.35 3.16 -11.45
C THR A 99 -10.39 2.74 -12.56
N ARG A 100 -10.12 1.44 -12.65
CA ARG A 100 -9.62 0.85 -13.89
C ARG A 100 -10.84 0.61 -14.78
N PRO A 101 -10.94 1.20 -15.99
CA PRO A 101 -11.98 0.79 -16.92
C PRO A 101 -11.82 -0.70 -17.21
N ARG A 102 -12.90 -1.48 -17.08
CA ARG A 102 -12.89 -2.87 -17.54
C ARG A 102 -12.59 -2.85 -19.03
N SER A 103 -11.43 -3.36 -19.42
CA SER A 103 -11.25 -3.79 -20.81
C SER A 103 -12.26 -4.91 -21.04
N ALA A 104 -13.08 -4.76 -22.09
CA ALA A 104 -13.96 -5.80 -22.59
C ALA A 104 -13.17 -7.07 -22.93
#